data_AF-A0AA96Y3C8-F1
#
_entry.id   AF-A0AA96Y3C8-F1
#
_cell.length_a   1.000
_cell.length_b   1.000
_cell.length_c   1.000
_cell.angle_alpha   90.00
_cell.angle_beta   90.00
_cell.angle_gamma   90.00
#
_symmetry.space_group_name_H-M   'P 1'
#
loop_
_entity.id
_entity.type
_entity.pdbx_description
1 polymer ?
#
loop_
_entity_poly.entity_id
_entity_poly.type
_entity_poly.pdbx_seq_one_letter_code
_entity_poly.pdbx_strand_id
1 'polypeptide(L)'
;MDNPPTPDPTPVQQQCASLLKTFWQAKYAAYQSGEDATEEMPLRQNAIGGIGIAGTPPLPASVQAAYDFYDENVMQHDWGSVSVSQVPMEGAPNGAVYAVVTTTDGDDGWLELFDLDGNPLGAARTYLELVSWGDPEVLREQVHTGEFPEELQARMDTTLWGK
;
A
#
# COMPACT_ATOMS: atom_id res chain seq x y z
N MET A 1 16.41 15.93 -15.79
CA MET A 1 16.95 14.57 -15.97
C MET A 1 15.75 13.73 -16.32
N ASP A 2 15.74 13.12 -17.51
CA ASP A 2 14.64 12.21 -17.88
C ASP A 2 14.67 11.02 -16.93
N ASN A 3 13.60 10.83 -16.15
CA ASN A 3 13.41 9.59 -15.41
C ASN A 3 13.28 8.46 -16.44
N PRO A 4 14.07 7.38 -16.33
CA PRO A 4 13.87 6.23 -17.20
C PRO A 4 12.43 5.72 -17.04
N PRO A 5 11.81 5.19 -18.11
CA PRO A 5 10.47 4.63 -18.02
C PRO A 5 10.44 3.58 -16.91
N THR A 6 9.46 3.69 -16.02
CA THR A 6 9.22 2.72 -14.96
C THR A 6 9.06 1.34 -15.61
N PRO A 7 9.78 0.30 -15.16
CA PRO A 7 9.60 -1.04 -15.70
C PRO A 7 8.14 -1.49 -15.55
N ASP A 8 7.68 -2.34 -16.47
CA ASP A 8 6.34 -2.90 -16.39
C ASP A 8 6.11 -3.57 -15.02
N PRO A 9 4.94 -3.37 -14.38
CA PRO A 9 4.69 -3.94 -13.07
C PRO A 9 4.80 -5.46 -13.07
N THR A 10 5.42 -6.02 -12.03
CA THR A 10 5.53 -7.48 -11.85
C THR A 10 4.14 -8.11 -11.65
N PRO A 11 3.96 -9.44 -11.85
CA PRO A 11 2.68 -10.10 -11.62
C PRO A 11 2.11 -9.85 -10.22
N VAL A 12 2.99 -9.81 -9.21
CA VAL A 12 2.64 -9.46 -7.83
C VAL A 12 2.10 -8.02 -7.80
N GLN A 13 2.85 -7.04 -8.31
CA GLN A 13 2.40 -5.64 -8.34
C GLN A 13 1.06 -5.47 -9.08
N GLN A 14 0.86 -6.18 -10.19
CA GLN A 14 -0.41 -6.17 -10.94
C GLN A 14 -1.57 -6.73 -10.12
N GLN A 15 -1.35 -7.85 -9.41
CA GLN A 15 -2.37 -8.45 -8.54
C GLN A 15 -2.72 -7.52 -7.38
N CYS A 16 -1.74 -6.87 -6.73
CA CYS A 16 -2.00 -5.86 -5.69
C CYS A 16 -2.81 -4.67 -6.22
N ALA A 17 -2.45 -4.13 -7.38
CA ALA A 17 -3.20 -3.05 -8.00
C ALA A 17 -4.64 -3.48 -8.34
N SER A 18 -4.84 -4.74 -8.77
CA SER A 18 -6.17 -5.30 -9.03
C SER A 18 -7.00 -5.44 -7.76
N LEU A 19 -6.41 -5.88 -6.64
CA LEU A 19 -7.07 -5.97 -5.34
C LEU A 19 -7.52 -4.59 -4.84
N LEU A 20 -6.64 -3.60 -4.88
CA LEU A 20 -6.97 -2.22 -4.51
C LEU A 20 -8.07 -1.65 -5.39
N LYS A 21 -7.99 -1.84 -6.71
CA LYS A 21 -9.01 -1.38 -7.63
C LYS A 21 -10.37 -2.01 -7.35
N THR A 22 -10.42 -3.32 -7.12
CA THR A 22 -11.67 -4.03 -6.81
C THR A 22 -12.29 -3.51 -5.51
N PHE A 23 -11.46 -3.33 -4.47
CA PHE A 23 -11.90 -2.79 -3.19
C PHE A 23 -12.51 -1.39 -3.33
N TRP A 24 -11.83 -0.48 -4.02
CA TRP A 24 -12.33 0.90 -4.21
C TRP A 24 -13.54 0.97 -5.13
N GLN A 25 -13.66 0.07 -6.11
CA GLN A 25 -14.87 -0.07 -6.91
C GLN A 25 -16.07 -0.50 -6.07
N ALA A 26 -15.89 -1.45 -5.15
CA ALA A 26 -16.95 -1.88 -4.23
C ALA A 26 -17.34 -0.75 -3.27
N LYS A 27 -16.36 -0.04 -2.71
CA LYS A 27 -16.58 1.16 -1.86
C LYS A 27 -17.35 2.24 -2.60
N TYR A 28 -16.99 2.53 -3.84
CA TYR A 28 -17.67 3.53 -4.67
C TYR A 28 -19.11 3.11 -5.00
N ALA A 29 -19.34 1.84 -5.33
CA ALA A 29 -20.67 1.32 -5.61
C ALA A 29 -21.61 1.43 -4.38
N ALA A 30 -21.10 1.08 -3.19
CA ALA A 30 -21.84 1.23 -1.93
C ALA A 30 -22.16 2.70 -1.62
N TYR A 31 -21.17 3.59 -1.82
CA TYR A 31 -21.38 5.03 -1.69
C TYR A 31 -22.50 5.53 -2.62
N GLN A 32 -22.52 5.09 -3.88
CA GLN A 32 -23.58 5.45 -4.83
C GLN A 32 -24.96 4.88 -4.46
N SER A 33 -25.03 3.73 -3.78
CA SER A 33 -26.29 3.14 -3.30
C SER A 33 -26.75 3.70 -1.94
N GLY A 34 -25.95 4.57 -1.30
CA GLY A 34 -26.22 5.05 0.05
C GLY A 34 -26.03 3.98 1.13
N GLU A 35 -25.24 2.95 0.82
CA GLU A 35 -24.86 1.87 1.72
C GLU A 35 -23.45 2.09 2.27
N ASP A 36 -23.19 1.58 3.47
CA ASP A 36 -21.84 1.55 4.02
C ASP A 36 -21.13 0.28 3.55
N ALA A 37 -20.04 0.45 2.80
CA ALA A 37 -19.15 -0.68 2.51
C ALA A 37 -18.41 -1.08 3.79
N THR A 38 -18.75 -2.24 4.33
CA THR A 38 -18.14 -2.83 5.55
C THR A 38 -16.91 -3.69 5.25
N GLU A 39 -16.58 -3.88 3.98
CA GLU A 39 -15.44 -4.70 3.58
C GLU A 39 -14.12 -4.06 4.04
N GLU A 40 -13.27 -4.90 4.61
CA GLU A 40 -11.89 -4.56 4.94
C GLU A 40 -11.02 -4.67 3.68
N MET A 41 -10.07 -3.74 3.52
CA MET A 41 -9.13 -3.75 2.41
C MET A 41 -8.42 -5.12 2.34
N PRO A 42 -8.40 -5.81 1.19
CA PRO A 42 -7.81 -7.15 1.09
C PRO A 42 -6.36 -7.23 1.54
N LEU A 43 -5.59 -6.16 1.35
CA LEU A 43 -4.21 -6.05 1.79
C LEU A 43 -4.05 -5.87 3.32
N ARG A 44 -5.16 -5.71 4.07
CA ARG A 44 -5.20 -5.56 5.53
C ARG A 44 -5.81 -6.76 6.27
N GLN A 45 -6.62 -7.59 5.61
CA GLN A 45 -7.43 -8.68 6.23
C GLN A 45 -6.67 -9.69 7.12
N ASN A 46 -5.35 -9.85 6.93
CA ASN A 46 -4.50 -10.71 7.76
C ASN A 46 -3.42 -9.90 8.49
N ALA A 47 -3.82 -8.80 9.13
CA ALA A 47 -2.91 -7.95 9.88
C ALA A 47 -2.20 -8.73 10.99
N ILE A 48 -0.88 -8.64 11.00
CA ILE A 48 -0.03 -9.19 12.05
C ILE A 48 -0.11 -8.22 13.22
N GLY A 49 -1.02 -8.52 14.15
CA GLY A 49 -1.18 -7.73 15.37
C GLY A 49 0.00 -7.89 16.33
N GLY A 50 0.20 -6.90 17.20
CA GLY A 50 1.19 -6.99 18.27
C GLY A 50 2.64 -7.03 17.78
N ILE A 51 2.95 -6.29 16.71
CA ILE A 51 4.33 -6.03 16.29
C ILE A 51 5.10 -5.43 17.48
N GLY A 52 6.25 -6.00 17.81
CA GLY A 52 7.04 -5.62 18.99
C GLY A 52 6.56 -6.20 20.33
N ILE A 53 5.48 -6.99 20.36
CA ILE A 53 5.03 -7.69 21.57
C ILE A 53 5.75 -9.05 21.70
N ALA A 54 6.20 -9.37 22.92
CA ALA A 54 6.81 -10.66 23.23
C ALA A 54 5.84 -11.83 22.92
N GLY A 55 6.24 -12.71 22.00
CA GLY A 55 5.45 -13.88 21.58
C GLY A 55 4.96 -13.82 20.13
N THR A 56 5.01 -12.65 19.49
CA THR A 56 4.79 -12.53 18.04
C THR A 56 6.07 -12.97 17.31
N PRO A 57 5.98 -13.81 16.26
CA PRO A 57 7.12 -14.13 15.42
C PRO A 57 7.78 -12.84 14.87
N PRO A 58 9.12 -12.73 14.90
CA PRO A 58 9.78 -11.54 14.40
C PRO A 58 9.54 -11.40 12.89
N LEU A 59 9.24 -10.18 12.46
CA LEU A 59 9.20 -9.83 11.05
C LEU A 59 10.64 -9.84 10.46
N PRO A 60 10.80 -10.10 9.16
CA PRO A 60 12.06 -9.81 8.49
C PRO A 60 12.47 -8.35 8.69
N ALA A 61 13.77 -8.09 8.83
CA ALA A 61 14.27 -6.77 9.23
C ALA A 61 13.84 -5.63 8.30
N SER A 62 13.77 -5.88 6.99
CA SER A 62 13.29 -4.93 5.98
C SER A 62 11.80 -4.59 6.13
N VAL A 63 10.96 -5.60 6.43
CA VAL A 63 9.52 -5.43 6.68
C VAL A 63 9.32 -4.62 7.95
N GLN A 64 10.06 -4.95 9.02
CA GLN A 64 10.04 -4.19 10.27
C GLN A 64 10.48 -2.74 10.05
N ALA A 65 11.57 -2.52 9.31
CA ALA A 65 12.06 -1.17 9.02
C ALA A 65 11.06 -0.33 8.20
N ALA A 66 10.33 -0.95 7.27
CA ALA A 66 9.26 -0.28 6.55
C ALA A 66 8.10 0.11 7.48
N TYR A 67 7.66 -0.82 8.33
CA TYR A 67 6.63 -0.54 9.33
C TYR A 67 7.04 0.59 10.28
N ASP A 68 8.23 0.49 10.88
CA ASP A 68 8.75 1.47 11.85
C ASP A 68 8.83 2.86 11.22
N PHE A 69 9.23 2.96 9.95
CA PHE A 69 9.25 4.22 9.22
C PHE A 69 7.87 4.90 9.17
N TYR A 70 6.82 4.18 8.76
CA TYR A 70 5.48 4.78 8.68
C TYR A 70 4.81 4.92 10.07
N ASP A 71 5.16 4.07 11.04
CA ASP A 71 4.73 4.27 12.42
C ASP A 71 5.25 5.62 12.94
N GLU A 72 6.56 5.82 12.85
CA GLU A 72 7.22 7.05 13.29
C GLU A 72 6.70 8.29 12.56
N ASN A 73 6.51 8.22 11.24
CA ASN A 73 6.24 9.41 10.42
C ASN A 73 4.76 9.67 10.11
N VAL A 74 3.89 8.67 10.26
CA VAL A 74 2.44 8.78 9.98
C VAL A 74 1.62 8.52 11.23
N MET A 75 1.74 7.34 11.84
CA MET A 75 0.85 6.93 12.93
C MET A 75 1.10 7.73 14.22
N GLN A 76 2.36 7.94 14.61
CA GLN A 76 2.73 8.74 15.78
C GLN A 76 2.44 10.24 15.61
N HIS A 77 2.27 10.70 14.37
CA HIS A 77 1.89 12.07 14.04
C HIS A 77 0.38 12.26 13.83
N ASP A 78 -0.43 11.20 14.00
CA ASP A 78 -1.90 11.25 14.00
C ASP A 78 -2.53 11.82 12.72
N TRP A 79 -2.07 11.36 11.55
CA TRP A 79 -2.69 11.71 10.26
C TRP A 79 -2.86 10.49 9.33
N GLY A 80 -2.80 9.29 9.91
CA GLY A 80 -3.01 8.05 9.20
C GLY A 80 -2.69 6.83 10.05
N SER A 81 -2.66 5.67 9.40
CA SER A 81 -2.38 4.38 10.02
C SER A 81 -1.48 3.52 9.14
N VAL A 82 -0.62 2.73 9.77
CA VAL A 82 0.19 1.68 9.13
C VAL A 82 -0.19 0.31 9.65
N SER A 83 -0.22 -0.68 8.78
CA SER A 83 -0.42 -2.10 9.12
C SER A 83 0.54 -2.98 8.34
N VAL A 84 0.98 -4.09 8.94
CA VAL A 84 1.65 -5.19 8.23
C VAL A 84 0.71 -6.38 8.15
N SER A 85 0.51 -6.93 6.97
CA SER A 85 -0.30 -8.14 6.76
C SER A 85 0.44 -9.17 5.94
N GLN A 86 0.18 -10.45 6.20
CA GLN A 86 0.64 -11.54 5.32
C GLN A 86 -0.48 -11.90 4.33
N VAL A 87 -0.26 -11.63 3.05
CA VAL A 87 -1.30 -11.74 2.01
C VAL A 87 -0.95 -12.88 1.05
N PRO A 88 -1.83 -13.89 0.87
CA PRO A 88 -1.65 -14.90 -0.17
C PRO A 88 -1.61 -14.23 -1.54
N MET A 89 -0.59 -14.56 -2.34
CA MET A 89 -0.41 -13.98 -3.67
C MET A 89 0.10 -15.00 -4.67
N GLU A 90 -0.52 -15.00 -5.84
CA GLU A 90 -0.11 -15.85 -6.94
C GLU A 90 1.16 -15.28 -7.59
N GLY A 91 2.14 -16.15 -7.83
CA GLY A 91 3.44 -15.73 -8.38
C GLY A 91 4.40 -15.12 -7.35
N ALA A 92 3.99 -14.95 -6.09
CA ALA A 92 4.91 -14.60 -5.00
C ALA A 92 5.80 -15.81 -4.62
N PRO A 93 7.07 -15.58 -4.25
CA PRO A 93 7.89 -16.63 -3.63
C PRO A 93 7.15 -17.20 -2.42
N ASN A 94 7.01 -18.52 -2.35
CA ASN A 94 6.30 -19.22 -1.28
C ASN A 94 4.78 -18.91 -1.16
N GLY A 95 4.17 -18.32 -2.19
CA GLY A 95 2.71 -18.14 -2.31
C GLY A 95 2.09 -17.05 -1.43
N ALA A 96 2.91 -16.22 -0.78
CA ALA A 96 2.45 -15.09 0.01
C ALA A 96 3.50 -13.98 0.05
N VAL A 97 3.04 -12.77 0.39
CA VAL A 97 3.87 -11.58 0.62
C VAL A 97 3.58 -10.98 1.98
N TYR A 98 4.53 -10.23 2.52
CA TYR A 98 4.23 -9.19 3.49
C TYR A 98 3.82 -7.91 2.75
N ALA A 99 2.71 -7.31 3.16
CA ALA A 99 2.25 -6.00 2.71
C ALA A 99 2.29 -5.02 3.89
N VAL A 100 3.11 -3.98 3.77
CA VAL A 100 3.09 -2.83 4.66
C VAL A 100 2.20 -1.77 4.00
N VAL A 101 1.04 -1.52 4.60
CA VAL A 101 -0.01 -0.66 4.04
C VAL A 101 -0.21 0.54 4.94
N THR A 102 0.08 1.71 4.38
CA THR A 102 -0.15 3.00 5.03
C THR A 102 -1.34 3.67 4.36
N THR A 103 -2.31 4.12 5.16
CA THR A 103 -3.44 4.93 4.71
C THR A 103 -3.45 6.21 5.50
N THR A 104 -3.55 7.34 4.83
CA THR A 104 -3.72 8.64 5.49
C THR A 104 -5.17 8.84 5.91
N ASP A 105 -5.44 9.91 6.67
CA ASP A 105 -6.80 10.40 6.91
C ASP A 105 -7.46 10.99 5.65
N GLY A 106 -6.67 11.21 4.60
CA GLY A 106 -7.15 11.47 3.25
C GLY A 106 -7.42 10.18 2.48
N ASP A 107 -7.49 10.31 1.16
CA ASP A 107 -7.78 9.21 0.23
C ASP A 107 -6.50 8.56 -0.36
N ASP A 108 -5.33 8.90 0.19
CA ASP A 108 -4.02 8.44 -0.27
C ASP A 108 -3.25 7.58 0.76
N GLY A 109 -2.17 6.97 0.28
CA GLY A 109 -1.38 6.05 1.09
C GLY A 109 -0.09 5.57 0.43
N TRP A 110 0.54 4.61 1.08
CA TRP A 110 1.74 3.91 0.62
C TRP A 110 1.57 2.41 0.77
N LEU A 111 2.23 1.68 -0.12
CA LEU A 111 2.29 0.22 -0.11
C LEU A 111 3.73 -0.22 -0.32
N GLU A 112 4.24 -1.08 0.56
CA GLU A 112 5.48 -1.79 0.34
C GLU A 112 5.26 -3.30 0.44
N LEU A 113 5.79 -4.03 -0.53
CA LEU A 113 5.62 -5.47 -0.67
C LEU A 113 6.97 -6.16 -0.50
N PHE A 114 6.98 -7.24 0.27
CA PHE A 114 8.14 -8.08 0.51
C PHE A 114 7.77 -9.55 0.38
N ASP A 115 8.70 -10.38 -0.07
CA ASP A 115 8.53 -11.83 0.10
C ASP A 115 8.68 -12.23 1.58
N LEU A 116 8.45 -13.51 1.89
CA LEU A 116 8.52 -14.00 3.27
C LEU A 116 9.94 -13.98 3.88
N ASP A 117 10.97 -13.84 3.05
CA ASP A 117 12.36 -13.68 3.49
C ASP A 117 12.72 -12.19 3.71
N GLY A 118 11.81 -11.27 3.37
CA GLY A 118 11.99 -9.83 3.49
C GLY A 118 12.62 -9.18 2.26
N ASN A 119 12.72 -9.85 1.12
CA ASN A 119 13.23 -9.21 -0.09
C ASN A 119 12.15 -8.30 -0.70
N PRO A 120 12.49 -7.07 -1.13
CA PRO A 120 11.52 -6.15 -1.70
C PRO A 120 10.97 -6.66 -3.03
N LEU A 121 9.64 -6.64 -3.18
CA LEU A 121 8.90 -6.99 -4.40
C LEU A 121 8.30 -5.75 -5.09
N GLY A 122 8.22 -4.62 -4.39
CA GLY A 122 7.78 -3.34 -4.94
C GLY A 122 7.33 -2.35 -3.87
N ALA A 123 7.35 -1.07 -4.21
CA ALA A 123 6.79 -0.01 -3.41
C ALA A 123 5.92 0.90 -4.28
N ALA A 124 4.86 1.46 -3.70
CA ALA A 124 3.93 2.33 -4.42
C ALA A 124 3.38 3.46 -3.57
N ARG A 125 3.10 4.58 -4.22
CA ARG A 125 2.14 5.59 -3.76
C ARG A 125 0.75 5.21 -4.24
N THR A 126 -0.25 5.36 -3.38
CA THR A 126 -1.64 5.08 -3.70
C THR A 126 -2.51 6.32 -3.54
N TYR A 127 -3.49 6.49 -4.41
CA TYR A 127 -4.59 7.45 -4.27
C TYR A 127 -5.86 6.75 -4.73
N LEU A 128 -6.73 6.39 -3.78
CA LEU A 128 -7.90 5.53 -4.03
C LEU A 128 -7.48 4.25 -4.78
N GLU A 129 -8.11 3.95 -5.92
CA GLU A 129 -7.78 2.81 -6.77
C GLU A 129 -6.50 2.97 -7.60
N LEU A 130 -5.90 4.17 -7.61
CA LEU A 130 -4.74 4.47 -8.41
C LEU A 130 -3.46 4.10 -7.67
N VAL A 131 -2.60 3.37 -8.36
CA VAL A 131 -1.28 2.96 -7.86
C VAL A 131 -0.21 3.51 -8.81
N SER A 132 0.87 4.05 -8.24
CA SER A 132 2.10 4.41 -8.95
C SER A 132 3.28 3.74 -8.24
N TRP A 133 3.91 2.80 -8.95
CA TRP A 133 5.04 2.01 -8.46
C TRP A 133 6.33 2.82 -8.59
N GLY A 134 7.24 2.68 -7.64
CA GLY A 134 8.47 3.44 -7.64
C GLY A 134 9.52 2.90 -6.68
N ASP A 135 10.60 3.66 -6.56
CA ASP A 135 11.66 3.39 -5.61
C ASP A 135 11.17 3.69 -4.18
N PRO A 136 11.35 2.75 -3.22
CA PRO A 136 10.86 2.92 -1.86
C PRO A 136 11.45 4.14 -1.14
N GLU A 137 12.72 4.49 -1.37
CA GLU A 137 13.33 5.65 -0.73
C GLU A 137 12.70 6.93 -1.26
N VAL A 138 12.54 7.05 -2.58
CA VAL A 138 11.86 8.20 -3.21
C VAL A 138 10.41 8.33 -2.75
N LEU A 139 9.69 7.21 -2.65
CA LEU A 139 8.30 7.22 -2.22
C LEU A 139 8.13 7.55 -0.74
N ARG A 140 9.06 7.12 0.11
CA ARG A 140 9.07 7.45 1.55
C ARG A 140 9.31 8.93 1.80
N GLU A 141 10.18 9.59 1.03
CA GLU A 141 10.39 11.05 1.14
C GLU A 141 9.09 11.85 0.93
N GLN A 142 8.15 11.32 0.14
CA GLN A 142 6.84 11.95 -0.10
C GLN A 142 5.96 11.99 1.16
N VAL A 143 6.26 11.22 2.20
CA VAL A 143 5.60 11.34 3.52
C VAL A 143 5.81 12.73 4.10
N HIS A 144 6.95 13.36 3.83
CA HIS A 144 7.29 14.68 4.35
C HIS A 144 6.78 15.83 3.48
N THR A 145 6.61 15.62 2.18
CA THR A 145 6.19 16.67 1.24
C THR A 145 4.71 16.61 0.91
N GLY A 146 4.07 15.44 1.03
CA GLY A 146 2.72 15.17 0.54
C GLY A 146 2.61 15.12 -0.98
N GLU A 147 3.71 15.28 -1.72
CA GLU A 147 3.70 15.32 -3.18
C GLU A 147 3.42 13.93 -3.76
N PHE A 148 2.58 13.88 -4.79
CA PHE A 148 2.34 12.67 -5.55
C PHE A 148 3.41 12.49 -6.65
N PRO A 149 3.77 11.25 -7.03
CA PRO A 149 4.53 11.01 -8.25
C PRO A 149 3.84 11.64 -9.46
N GLU A 150 4.60 12.19 -10.42
CA GLU A 150 4.05 12.83 -11.63
C GLU A 150 3.08 11.89 -12.39
N GLU A 151 3.42 10.61 -12.46
CA GLU A 151 2.57 9.57 -13.06
C GLU A 151 1.22 9.43 -12.35
N LEU A 152 1.22 9.52 -11.02
CA LEU A 152 0.00 9.45 -10.23
C LEU A 152 -0.82 10.74 -10.41
N GLN A 153 -0.18 11.91 -10.34
CA GLN A 153 -0.82 13.21 -10.55
C GLN A 153 -1.55 13.28 -11.90
N ALA A 154 -0.90 12.82 -12.97
CA ALA A 154 -1.46 12.82 -14.32
C ALA A 154 -2.69 11.91 -14.49
N ARG A 155 -2.96 11.02 -13.52
CA ARG A 155 -4.07 10.07 -13.52
C ARG A 155 -5.14 10.39 -12.47
N MET A 156 -4.93 11.37 -11.59
CA MET A 156 -5.87 11.63 -10.47
C MET A 156 -7.28 11.98 -10.96
N ASP A 157 -7.42 12.63 -12.12
CA ASP A 157 -8.72 12.95 -12.74
C ASP A 157 -9.44 11.72 -13.32
N THR A 158 -8.74 10.60 -13.46
CA THR A 158 -9.32 9.33 -13.91
C THR A 158 -9.96 8.52 -12.78
N THR A 159 -9.87 9.00 -11.53
CA THR A 159 -10.45 8.29 -10.40
C THR A 159 -11.95 8.10 -10.54
N LEU A 160 -12.47 7.01 -9.98
CA LEU A 160 -13.90 6.73 -9.86
C LEU A 160 -14.65 7.83 -9.10
N TRP A 161 -13.98 8.48 -8.16
CA TRP A 161 -14.58 9.40 -7.18
C TRP A 161 -14.60 10.87 -7.64
N GLY A 162 -13.95 11.19 -8.77
CA GLY A 162 -13.87 12.54 -9.33
C GLY A 162 -14.93 12.82 -10.41
N LYS A 163 -15.94 11.96 -10.54
CA LYS A 163 -16.95 11.98 -11.61
C LYS A 163 -18.34 12.37 -11.13
#